data_AF-A0A926TCQ6-F1
#
_entry.id   AF-A0A926TCQ6-F1
#
_cell.length_a   1.000
_cell.length_b   1.000
_cell.length_c   1.000
_cell.angle_alpha   90.00
_cell.angle_beta   90.00
_cell.angle_gamma   90.00
#
_symmetry.space_group_name_H-M   'P 1'
#
loop_
_entity.id
_entity.type
_entity.pdbx_description
1 polymer ?
#
loop_
_entity_poly.entity_id
_entity_poly.type
_entity_poly.pdbx_seq_one_letter_code
_entity_poly.pdbx_strand_id
1 'polypeptide(L)'
;MEHWTQQDCEKRYVEGEEITLKELVDLSKVPLSTLKKWCAKGNWKTARSNFQRQLTQQTREKTIEKTSDRLSDELSELTLEHIEAYRICRLIASIKGKHALKKLEAAFPASDEESDDPIAAEFAETRKSEALKAIDVSVLNFLSLVIDRSVRGERLAAGLDYENLNKAMATIEQAGMQAVVKDNALLTKLVTAQARQER
;
A
#
# COMPACT_ATOMS: atom_id res chain seq x y z
N MET A 1 -14.05 53.41 -34.87
CA MET A 1 -12.88 52.54 -34.61
C MET A 1 -12.55 52.71 -33.15
N GLU A 2 -12.79 51.70 -32.33
CA GLU A 2 -12.44 51.76 -30.90
C GLU A 2 -10.92 51.83 -30.78
N HIS A 3 -10.42 52.96 -30.30
CA HIS A 3 -9.01 53.11 -29.97
C HIS A 3 -8.74 52.35 -28.67
N TRP A 4 -7.82 51.39 -28.72
CA TRP A 4 -7.42 50.66 -27.52
C TRP A 4 -6.87 51.63 -26.48
N THR A 5 -7.30 51.47 -25.24
CA THR A 5 -6.78 52.26 -24.14
C THR A 5 -5.39 51.76 -23.73
N GLN A 6 -4.69 52.53 -22.89
CA GLN A 6 -3.42 52.09 -22.32
C GLN A 6 -3.56 50.76 -21.58
N GLN A 7 -4.66 50.55 -20.86
CA GLN A 7 -4.91 49.33 -20.10
C GLN A 7 -5.15 48.12 -21.01
N ASP A 8 -5.87 48.30 -22.11
CA ASP A 8 -6.11 47.21 -23.07
C ASP A 8 -4.82 46.76 -23.75
N CYS A 9 -3.96 47.74 -24.10
CA CYS A 9 -2.64 47.47 -24.67
C CYS A 9 -1.71 46.76 -23.68
N GLU A 10 -1.72 47.20 -22.42
CA GLU A 10 -0.95 46.58 -21.34
C GLU A 10 -1.40 45.15 -21.11
N LYS A 11 -2.71 44.94 -20.94
CA LYS A 11 -3.30 43.62 -20.74
C LYS A 11 -2.93 42.67 -21.87
N ARG A 12 -3.08 43.10 -23.13
CA ARG A 12 -2.73 42.26 -24.28
C ARG A 12 -1.24 41.95 -24.37
N TYR A 13 -0.37 42.89 -24.03
CA TYR A 13 1.08 42.71 -24.07
C TYR A 13 1.60 41.82 -22.93
N VAL A 14 1.00 41.94 -21.74
CA VAL A 14 1.40 41.22 -20.52
C VAL A 14 0.78 39.82 -20.46
N GLU A 15 -0.52 39.71 -20.72
CA GLU A 15 -1.29 38.46 -20.58
C GLU A 15 -1.38 37.63 -21.87
N GLY A 16 -1.16 38.26 -23.03
CA GLY A 16 -1.23 37.59 -24.33
C GLY A 16 0.01 36.78 -24.70
N GLU A 17 -0.05 36.18 -25.89
CA GLU A 17 1.08 35.49 -26.54
C GLU A 17 2.29 36.42 -26.70
N GLU A 18 3.48 35.85 -26.98
CA GLU A 18 4.72 36.59 -27.24
C GLU A 18 4.64 37.52 -28.46
N ILE A 19 3.99 38.67 -28.24
CA ILE A 19 3.89 39.77 -29.19
C ILE A 19 4.93 40.84 -28.87
N THR A 20 5.53 41.35 -29.93
CA THR A 20 6.41 42.51 -29.93
C THR A 20 5.58 43.80 -29.90
N LEU A 21 6.21 44.90 -29.50
CA LEU A 21 5.56 46.22 -29.54
C LEU A 21 5.17 46.65 -30.96
N LYS A 22 5.80 46.11 -32.01
CA LYS A 22 5.44 46.40 -33.40
C LYS A 22 4.14 45.70 -33.78
N GLU A 23 4.00 44.43 -33.43
CA GLU A 23 2.74 43.69 -33.65
C GLU A 23 1.59 44.29 -32.82
N LEU A 24 1.89 44.81 -31.63
CA LEU A 24 0.90 45.54 -30.82
C LEU A 24 0.44 46.85 -31.50
N VAL A 25 1.30 47.55 -32.25
CA VAL A 25 0.91 48.71 -33.07
C VAL A 25 -0.09 48.28 -34.15
N ASP A 26 0.18 47.17 -34.83
CA ASP A 26 -0.67 46.69 -35.91
C ASP A 26 -2.07 46.29 -35.42
N LEU A 27 -2.16 45.75 -34.20
CA LEU A 27 -3.41 45.37 -33.54
C LEU A 27 -4.18 46.56 -32.95
N SER A 28 -3.49 47.41 -32.17
CA SER A 28 -4.12 48.51 -31.42
C SER A 28 -4.31 49.79 -32.23
N LYS A 29 -3.59 49.92 -33.36
CA LYS A 29 -3.44 51.16 -34.16
C LYS A 29 -2.87 52.34 -33.36
N VAL A 30 -2.26 52.09 -32.20
CA VAL A 30 -1.58 53.11 -31.40
C VAL A 30 -0.15 53.29 -31.90
N PRO A 31 0.35 54.54 -32.07
CA PRO A 31 1.72 54.78 -32.52
C PRO A 31 2.79 54.14 -31.61
N LEU A 32 3.86 53.63 -32.22
CA LEU A 32 4.96 52.96 -31.52
C LEU A 32 5.61 53.87 -30.45
N SER A 33 5.68 55.18 -30.70
CA SER A 33 6.21 56.16 -29.74
C SER A 33 5.41 56.20 -28.44
N THR A 34 4.08 56.22 -28.55
CA THR A 34 3.15 56.20 -27.43
C THR A 34 3.25 54.88 -26.66
N LEU A 35 3.27 53.74 -27.36
CA LEU A 35 3.43 52.43 -26.73
C LEU A 35 4.78 52.28 -26.00
N LYS A 36 5.87 52.79 -26.57
CA LYS A 36 7.19 52.80 -25.89
C LYS A 36 7.13 53.60 -24.59
N LYS A 37 6.46 54.76 -24.61
CA LYS A 37 6.29 55.61 -23.41
C LYS A 37 5.46 54.91 -22.34
N TRP A 38 4.35 54.27 -22.73
CA TRP A 38 3.51 53.50 -21.80
C TRP A 38 4.24 52.28 -21.23
N CYS A 39 4.92 51.50 -22.09
CA CYS A 39 5.70 50.34 -21.69
C CYS A 39 6.80 50.68 -20.69
N ALA A 40 7.49 51.81 -20.87
CA ALA A 40 8.52 52.27 -19.95
C ALA A 40 7.92 52.79 -18.63
N LYS A 41 6.81 53.54 -18.69
CA LYS A 41 6.16 54.10 -17.50
C LYS A 41 5.51 53.01 -16.62
N GLY A 42 4.92 51.99 -17.25
CA GLY A 42 4.20 50.90 -16.58
C GLY A 42 5.04 49.66 -16.29
N ASN A 43 6.34 49.64 -16.62
CA ASN A 43 7.21 48.47 -16.47
C ASN A 43 6.64 47.17 -17.06
N TRP A 44 6.01 47.26 -18.25
CA TRP A 44 5.28 46.13 -18.85
C TRP A 44 6.13 44.89 -19.06
N LYS A 45 7.45 45.05 -19.27
CA LYS A 45 8.38 43.90 -19.38
C LYS A 45 8.46 43.10 -18.07
N THR A 46 8.55 43.79 -16.93
CA THR A 46 8.59 43.15 -15.61
C THR A 46 7.23 42.56 -15.27
N ALA A 47 6.14 43.28 -15.54
CA ALA A 47 4.78 42.78 -15.36
C ALA A 47 4.54 41.51 -16.19
N ARG A 48 4.95 41.50 -17.46
CA ARG A 48 4.93 40.32 -18.35
C ARG A 48 5.73 39.17 -17.78
N SER A 49 6.98 39.40 -17.36
CA SER A 49 7.81 38.35 -16.77
C SER A 49 7.18 37.74 -15.52
N ASN A 50 6.58 38.57 -14.66
CA ASN A 50 5.90 38.12 -13.45
C ASN A 50 4.63 37.33 -13.79
N PHE A 51 3.83 37.81 -14.74
CA PHE A 51 2.64 37.11 -15.21
C PHE A 51 2.97 35.75 -15.81
N GLN A 52 3.98 35.67 -16.67
CA GLN A 52 4.43 34.40 -17.26
C GLN A 52 4.96 33.43 -16.20
N ARG A 53 5.69 33.93 -15.20
CA ARG A 53 6.12 33.11 -14.05
C ARG A 53 4.92 32.61 -13.26
N GLN A 54 3.94 33.46 -12.96
CA GLN A 54 2.71 33.08 -12.25
C GLN A 54 1.90 32.05 -13.04
N LEU A 55 1.72 32.24 -14.35
CA LEU A 55 1.01 31.32 -15.22
C LEU A 55 1.70 29.94 -15.26
N THR A 56 3.03 29.94 -15.39
CA THR A 56 3.83 28.71 -15.35
C THR A 56 3.69 28.01 -13.99
N GLN A 57 3.76 28.77 -12.90
CA GLN A 57 3.58 28.24 -11.55
C GLN A 57 2.19 27.63 -11.36
N GLN A 58 1.12 28.34 -11.72
CA GLN A 58 -0.25 27.84 -11.64
C GLN A 58 -0.46 26.60 -12.50
N THR A 59 0.10 26.57 -13.71
CA THR A 59 0.03 25.41 -14.60
C THR A 59 0.74 24.21 -13.97
N ARG A 60 1.92 24.44 -13.38
CA ARG A 60 2.68 23.40 -12.67
C ARG A 60 1.94 22.90 -11.45
N GLU A 61 1.39 23.78 -10.63
CA GLU A 61 0.60 23.44 -9.44
C GLU A 61 -0.62 22.58 -9.81
N LYS A 62 -1.41 23.01 -10.81
CA LYS A 62 -2.54 22.22 -11.32
C LYS A 62 -2.13 20.87 -11.91
N THR A 63 -0.96 20.81 -12.54
CA THR A 63 -0.43 19.55 -13.07
C THR A 63 -0.05 18.63 -11.92
N ILE A 64 0.66 19.15 -10.91
CA ILE A 64 1.03 18.41 -9.70
C ILE A 64 -0.21 17.87 -9.00
N GLU A 65 -1.21 18.71 -8.77
CA GLU A 65 -2.49 18.34 -8.16
C GLU A 65 -3.15 17.18 -8.91
N LYS A 66 -3.36 17.32 -10.23
CA LYS A 66 -3.93 16.25 -11.06
C LYS A 66 -3.11 14.97 -11.04
N THR A 67 -1.79 15.06 -11.08
CA THR A 67 -0.93 13.86 -11.01
C THR A 67 -0.96 13.22 -9.64
N SER A 68 -1.08 14.02 -8.57
CA SER A 68 -1.19 13.54 -7.20
C SER A 68 -2.50 12.80 -6.99
N ASP A 69 -3.62 13.39 -7.42
CA ASP A 69 -4.94 12.77 -7.33
C ASP A 69 -4.96 11.42 -8.06
N ARG A 70 -4.44 11.40 -9.29
CA ARG A 70 -4.33 10.16 -10.08
C ARG A 70 -3.47 9.11 -9.38
N LEU A 71 -2.32 9.49 -8.81
CA LEU A 71 -1.47 8.55 -8.08
C LEU A 71 -2.15 8.04 -6.80
N SER A 72 -2.91 8.88 -6.11
CA SER A 72 -3.70 8.47 -4.95
C SER A 72 -4.79 7.47 -5.32
N ASP A 73 -5.48 7.68 -6.44
CA ASP A 73 -6.48 6.74 -6.96
C ASP A 73 -5.81 5.40 -7.32
N GLU A 74 -4.73 5.41 -8.12
CA GLU A 74 -3.98 4.20 -8.51
C GLU A 74 -3.45 3.43 -7.28
N LEU A 75 -2.93 4.13 -6.26
CA LEU A 75 -2.48 3.52 -5.01
C LEU A 75 -3.63 2.90 -4.21
N SER A 76 -4.80 3.53 -4.21
CA SER A 76 -5.98 3.01 -3.51
C SER A 76 -6.50 1.72 -4.17
N GLU A 77 -6.53 1.67 -5.51
CA GLU A 77 -6.89 0.49 -6.29
C GLU A 77 -5.92 -0.65 -6.01
N LEU A 78 -4.60 -0.41 -6.10
CA LEU A 78 -3.56 -1.39 -5.79
C LEU A 78 -3.67 -1.91 -4.34
N THR A 79 -4.03 -1.03 -3.40
CA THR A 79 -4.22 -1.43 -2.01
C THR A 79 -5.40 -2.39 -1.85
N LEU A 80 -6.51 -2.13 -2.53
CA LEU A 80 -7.67 -3.02 -2.55
C LEU A 80 -7.34 -4.36 -3.19
N GLU A 81 -6.64 -4.36 -4.33
CA GLU A 81 -6.18 -5.57 -5.00
C GLU A 81 -5.28 -6.42 -4.10
N HIS A 82 -4.32 -5.80 -3.38
CA HIS A 82 -3.49 -6.51 -2.42
C HIS A 82 -4.31 -7.13 -1.29
N ILE A 83 -5.26 -6.39 -0.69
CA ILE A 83 -6.13 -6.93 0.36
C ILE A 83 -6.92 -8.14 -0.16
N GLU A 84 -7.47 -8.05 -1.36
CA GLU A 84 -8.23 -9.15 -1.97
C GLU A 84 -7.36 -10.37 -2.25
N ALA A 85 -6.16 -10.18 -2.80
CA ALA A 85 -5.21 -11.26 -3.05
C ALA A 85 -4.85 -12.02 -1.76
N TYR A 86 -4.59 -11.30 -0.67
CA TYR A 86 -4.34 -11.91 0.63
C TYR A 86 -5.57 -12.65 1.18
N ARG A 87 -6.78 -12.10 1.03
CA ARG A 87 -8.03 -12.78 1.43
C ARG A 87 -8.23 -14.09 0.69
N ILE A 88 -7.98 -14.12 -0.62
CA ILE A 88 -8.08 -15.32 -1.45
C ILE A 88 -7.08 -16.38 -0.98
N CYS A 89 -5.81 -16.00 -0.77
CA CYS A 89 -4.78 -16.89 -0.27
C CYS A 89 -5.15 -17.49 1.10
N ARG A 90 -5.65 -16.65 2.01
CA ARG A 90 -6.14 -17.08 3.33
C ARG A 90 -7.31 -18.05 3.21
N LEU A 91 -8.28 -17.77 2.34
CA LEU A 91 -9.45 -18.62 2.12
C LEU A 91 -9.04 -20.01 1.61
N ILE A 92 -8.20 -20.07 0.58
CA ILE A 92 -7.69 -21.34 0.03
C ILE A 92 -6.96 -22.13 1.11
N ALA A 93 -6.08 -21.46 1.88
CA ALA A 93 -5.35 -22.12 2.95
C ALA A 93 -6.29 -22.63 4.05
N SER A 94 -7.31 -21.86 4.42
CA SER A 94 -8.33 -22.25 5.40
C SER A 94 -9.16 -23.44 4.94
N ILE A 95 -9.58 -23.47 3.67
CA ILE A 95 -10.33 -24.61 3.10
C ILE A 95 -9.47 -25.87 3.11
N LYS A 96 -8.20 -25.78 2.67
CA LYS A 96 -7.27 -26.91 2.68
C LYS A 96 -6.99 -27.39 4.11
N GLY A 97 -6.82 -26.47 5.06
CA GLY A 97 -6.65 -26.78 6.48
C GLY A 97 -7.87 -27.50 7.07
N LYS A 98 -9.09 -27.01 6.81
CA LYS A 98 -10.33 -27.68 7.22
C LYS A 98 -10.47 -29.08 6.63
N HIS A 99 -10.08 -29.26 5.37
CA HIS A 99 -10.11 -30.59 4.75
C HIS A 99 -9.08 -31.54 5.36
N ALA A 100 -7.87 -31.06 5.68
CA ALA A 100 -6.89 -31.84 6.43
C ALA A 100 -7.41 -32.20 7.83
N LEU A 101 -8.03 -31.25 8.54
CA LEU A 101 -8.62 -31.49 9.86
C LEU A 101 -9.72 -32.55 9.80
N LYS A 102 -10.66 -32.45 8.85
CA LYS A 102 -11.71 -33.47 8.66
C LYS A 102 -11.16 -34.86 8.37
N LYS A 103 -10.06 -34.96 7.61
CA LYS A 103 -9.38 -36.23 7.37
C LYS A 103 -8.75 -36.80 8.64
N LEU A 104 -8.20 -35.93 9.49
CA LEU A 104 -7.66 -36.32 10.79
C LEU A 104 -8.79 -36.77 11.73
N GLU A 105 -9.87 -36.01 11.86
CA GLU A 105 -11.05 -36.38 12.65
C GLU A 105 -11.68 -37.70 12.19
N ALA A 106 -11.76 -37.94 10.88
CA ALA A 106 -12.25 -39.20 10.33
C ALA A 106 -11.33 -40.41 10.65
N ALA A 107 -10.04 -40.15 10.87
CA ALA A 107 -9.08 -41.17 11.27
C ALA A 107 -9.01 -41.42 12.78
N PHE A 108 -9.48 -40.44 13.56
CA PHE A 108 -9.57 -40.50 15.01
C PHE A 108 -11.02 -40.19 15.45
N PRO A 109 -12.00 -41.06 15.13
CA PRO A 109 -13.37 -40.87 15.61
C PRO A 109 -13.38 -40.89 17.14
N ALA A 110 -14.14 -39.98 17.75
CA ALA A 110 -14.19 -39.73 19.20
C ALA A 110 -14.79 -40.88 20.04
N SER A 111 -15.00 -42.07 19.47
CA SER A 111 -15.46 -43.26 20.18
C SER A 111 -14.26 -44.11 20.58
N ASP A 112 -13.75 -43.83 21.78
CA ASP A 112 -12.97 -44.78 22.59
C ASP A 112 -13.88 -45.95 23.03
N GLU A 113 -14.30 -46.78 22.08
CA GLU A 113 -14.58 -48.17 22.42
C GLU A 113 -13.24 -48.89 22.25
N GLU A 114 -12.46 -48.93 23.33
CA GLU A 114 -11.36 -49.90 23.46
C GLU A 114 -11.97 -51.28 23.25
N SER A 115 -11.88 -51.76 22.01
CA SER A 115 -12.19 -53.13 21.68
C SER A 115 -11.13 -54.01 22.34
N ASP A 116 -11.55 -54.88 23.26
CA ASP A 116 -10.71 -55.94 23.85
C ASP A 116 -10.21 -56.95 22.79
N ASP A 117 -10.69 -56.88 21.53
CA ASP A 117 -10.18 -57.67 20.41
C ASP A 117 -8.83 -57.11 19.89
N PRO A 118 -7.72 -57.85 20.07
CA PRO A 118 -6.39 -57.42 19.64
C PRO A 118 -6.26 -57.22 18.13
N ILE A 119 -7.08 -57.89 17.32
CA ILE A 119 -7.07 -57.73 15.86
C ILE A 119 -7.69 -56.38 15.48
N ALA A 120 -8.80 -56.00 16.12
CA ALA A 120 -9.45 -54.71 15.87
C ALA A 120 -8.58 -53.52 16.33
N ALA A 121 -7.80 -53.69 17.40
CA ALA A 121 -6.81 -52.71 17.86
C ALA A 121 -5.68 -52.50 16.83
N GLU A 122 -5.12 -53.58 16.27
CA GLU A 122 -4.06 -53.52 15.26
C GLU A 122 -4.55 -52.83 13.95
N PHE A 123 -5.78 -53.13 13.51
CA PHE A 123 -6.39 -52.46 12.36
C PHE A 123 -6.66 -50.96 12.63
N ALA A 124 -7.09 -50.60 13.84
CA ALA A 124 -7.29 -49.19 14.23
C ALA A 124 -5.97 -48.42 14.26
N GLU A 125 -4.91 -49.02 14.79
CA GLU A 125 -3.57 -48.42 14.85
C GLU A 125 -2.96 -48.24 13.45
N THR A 126 -3.17 -49.21 12.55
CA THR A 126 -2.75 -49.11 11.15
C THR A 126 -3.46 -47.98 10.41
N ARG A 127 -4.79 -47.82 10.60
CA ARG A 127 -5.56 -46.69 10.04
C ARG A 127 -5.11 -45.34 10.58
N LYS A 128 -4.82 -45.24 11.88
CA LYS A 128 -4.27 -44.04 12.51
C LYS A 128 -2.90 -43.68 11.91
N SER A 129 -2.03 -44.69 11.74
CA SER A 129 -0.70 -44.52 11.11
C SER A 129 -0.81 -44.07 9.65
N GLU A 130 -1.70 -44.66 8.86
CA GLU A 130 -1.94 -44.28 7.47
C GLU A 130 -2.52 -42.87 7.33
N ALA A 131 -3.44 -42.47 8.22
CA ALA A 131 -3.99 -41.12 8.22
C ALA A 131 -2.98 -40.05 8.64
N LEU A 132 -2.11 -40.36 9.61
CA LEU A 132 -0.99 -39.50 10.00
C LEU A 132 0.04 -39.37 8.85
N LYS A 133 0.26 -40.43 8.06
CA LYS A 133 1.08 -40.36 6.85
C LYS A 133 0.40 -39.58 5.72
N ALA A 134 -0.93 -39.58 5.66
CA ALA A 134 -1.71 -38.87 4.64
C ALA A 134 -1.77 -37.35 4.87
N ILE A 135 -1.50 -36.88 6.09
CA ILE A 135 -1.42 -35.47 6.44
C ILE A 135 0.01 -35.14 6.83
N ASP A 136 0.81 -34.77 5.83
CA ASP A 136 2.17 -34.31 6.08
C ASP A 136 2.14 -33.04 6.96
N VAL A 137 2.80 -33.09 8.12
CA VAL A 137 2.99 -31.96 9.04
C VAL A 137 3.60 -30.75 8.33
N SER A 138 4.39 -30.98 7.28
CA SER A 138 4.95 -29.92 6.43
C SER A 138 3.86 -29.11 5.72
N VAL A 139 2.76 -29.76 5.30
CA VAL A 139 1.62 -29.12 4.63
C VAL A 139 0.82 -28.28 5.61
N LEU A 140 0.58 -28.78 6.82
CA LEU A 140 -0.10 -28.01 7.87
C LEU A 140 0.71 -26.77 8.28
N ASN A 141 2.03 -26.92 8.45
CA ASN A 141 2.92 -25.79 8.72
C ASN A 141 2.93 -24.78 7.58
N PHE A 142 2.96 -25.24 6.33
CA PHE A 142 2.87 -24.37 5.17
C PHE A 142 1.55 -23.58 5.13
N LEU A 143 0.42 -24.24 5.37
CA LEU A 143 -0.90 -23.60 5.41
C LEU A 143 -1.00 -22.55 6.53
N SER A 144 -0.45 -22.86 7.72
CA SER A 144 -0.37 -21.91 8.83
C SER A 144 0.44 -20.66 8.46
N LEU A 145 1.61 -20.84 7.83
CA LEU A 145 2.44 -19.74 7.35
C LEU A 145 1.75 -18.89 6.28
N VAL A 146 0.99 -19.51 5.37
CA VAL A 146 0.21 -18.79 4.35
C VAL A 146 -0.87 -17.94 5.00
N ILE A 147 -1.56 -18.44 6.02
CA ILE A 147 -2.57 -17.68 6.77
C ILE A 147 -1.92 -16.50 7.51
N ASP A 148 -0.82 -16.72 8.23
CA ASP A 148 -0.12 -15.63 8.96
C ASP A 148 0.35 -14.52 8.01
N ARG A 149 0.99 -14.91 6.90
CA ARG A 149 1.46 -13.96 5.89
C ARG A 149 0.33 -13.21 5.22
N SER A 150 -0.80 -13.87 4.97
CA SER A 150 -1.98 -13.22 4.38
C SER A 150 -2.60 -12.22 5.34
N VAL A 151 -2.71 -12.56 6.63
CA VAL A 151 -3.22 -11.64 7.67
C VAL A 151 -2.29 -10.44 7.84
N ARG A 152 -0.97 -10.66 7.85
CA ARG A 152 0.02 -9.57 7.91
C ARG A 152 -0.03 -8.69 6.67
N GLY A 153 -0.16 -9.30 5.50
CA GLY A 153 -0.32 -8.60 4.22
C GLY A 153 -1.58 -7.73 4.18
N GLU A 154 -2.72 -8.24 4.66
CA GLU A 154 -3.96 -7.48 4.80
C GLU A 154 -3.78 -6.28 5.74
N ARG A 155 -3.09 -6.45 6.87
CA ARG A 155 -2.83 -5.37 7.85
C ARG A 155 -1.89 -4.30 7.30
N LEU A 156 -0.83 -4.70 6.61
CA LEU A 156 0.08 -3.79 5.92
C LEU A 156 -0.65 -2.98 4.86
N ALA A 157 -1.44 -3.64 4.01
CA ALA A 157 -2.21 -2.98 2.97
C ALA A 157 -3.27 -2.04 3.56
N ALA A 158 -3.88 -2.40 4.69
CA ALA A 158 -4.83 -1.54 5.40
C ALA A 158 -4.19 -0.41 6.24
N GLY A 159 -2.86 -0.32 6.31
CA GLY A 159 -2.15 0.66 7.15
C GLY A 159 -2.29 0.43 8.66
N LEU A 160 -2.66 -0.78 9.08
CA LEU A 160 -2.97 -1.15 10.48
C LEU A 160 -1.75 -1.65 11.27
N ASP A 161 -0.56 -1.71 10.66
CA ASP A 161 0.64 -2.35 11.24
C ASP A 161 1.32 -1.54 12.37
N TYR A 162 0.63 -0.57 12.97
CA TYR A 162 1.06 0.10 14.21
C TYR A 162 0.54 -0.57 15.50
N GLU A 163 0.00 -1.80 15.45
CA GLU A 163 -0.48 -2.50 16.64
C GLU A 163 0.54 -3.52 17.19
N ASN A 164 1.20 -3.08 18.26
CA ASN A 164 2.15 -3.74 19.16
C ASN A 164 2.13 -5.29 19.15
N LEU A 165 3.12 -5.89 18.46
CA LEU A 165 3.44 -7.32 18.41
C LEU A 165 3.46 -7.99 19.80
N ASN A 166 3.83 -7.26 20.85
CA ASN A 166 3.91 -7.80 22.21
C ASN A 166 2.51 -8.17 22.78
N LYS A 167 1.45 -7.45 22.39
CA LYS A 167 0.07 -7.80 22.78
C LYS A 167 -0.40 -9.08 22.09
N ALA A 168 -0.05 -9.25 20.82
CA ALA A 168 -0.37 -10.45 20.06
C ALA A 168 0.37 -11.68 20.63
N MET A 169 1.66 -11.54 20.97
CA MET A 169 2.43 -12.59 21.64
C MET A 169 1.85 -12.98 23.00
N ALA A 170 1.51 -11.99 23.84
CA ALA A 170 0.93 -12.26 25.17
C ALA A 170 -0.42 -12.99 25.09
N THR A 171 -1.23 -12.73 24.05
CA THR A 171 -2.52 -13.39 23.85
C THR A 171 -2.35 -14.85 23.41
N ILE A 172 -1.30 -15.15 22.64
CA ILE A 172 -0.95 -16.52 22.20
C ILE A 172 -0.41 -17.34 23.39
N GLU A 173 0.43 -16.73 24.23
CA GLU A 173 0.96 -17.37 25.44
C GLU A 173 -0.13 -17.63 26.49
N GLN A 174 -1.08 -16.71 26.65
CA GLN A 174 -2.24 -16.90 27.55
C GLN A 174 -3.19 -18.03 27.10
N ALA A 175 -3.21 -18.33 25.80
CA ALA A 175 -3.98 -19.45 25.26
C ALA A 175 -3.24 -20.80 25.34
N GLY A 176 -2.08 -20.86 26.00
CA GLY A 176 -1.31 -22.09 26.19
C GLY A 176 -0.53 -22.56 24.95
N MET A 177 -0.40 -21.72 23.92
CA MET A 177 0.34 -22.02 22.69
C MET A 177 1.74 -21.40 22.73
N GLN A 178 2.78 -22.17 22.40
CA GLN A 178 4.14 -21.63 22.24
C GLN A 178 4.31 -21.00 20.87
N ALA A 179 4.69 -19.72 20.85
CA ALA A 179 5.10 -19.02 19.63
C ALA A 179 6.48 -19.50 19.18
N VAL A 180 6.54 -20.50 18.30
CA VAL A 180 7.81 -20.99 17.75
C VAL A 180 8.25 -20.07 16.61
N VAL A 181 9.21 -19.18 16.89
CA VAL A 181 9.90 -18.40 15.86
C VAL A 181 10.87 -19.33 15.13
N LYS A 182 10.82 -19.30 13.79
CA LYS A 182 11.50 -20.23 12.88
C LYS A 182 13.04 -20.28 13.01
N ASP A 183 13.65 -19.33 13.72
CA ASP A 183 15.09 -19.27 13.96
C ASP A 183 15.41 -19.12 15.45
N ASN A 184 15.63 -20.26 16.10
CA ASN A 184 16.02 -20.35 17.51
C ASN A 184 17.37 -19.66 17.80
N ALA A 185 18.20 -19.42 16.77
CA ALA A 185 19.54 -18.85 16.90
C ALA A 185 19.58 -17.34 17.22
N LEU A 186 18.55 -16.57 16.83
CA LEU A 186 18.47 -15.14 17.13
C LEU A 186 17.96 -14.89 18.56
N LEU A 187 17.06 -15.74 19.06
CA LEU A 187 16.62 -15.71 20.45
C LEU A 187 17.75 -16.08 21.42
N THR A 188 18.58 -17.08 21.09
CA THR A 188 19.74 -17.41 21.96
C THR A 188 20.74 -16.25 22.04
N LYS A 189 20.95 -15.51 20.94
CA LYS A 189 21.84 -14.34 20.90
C LYS A 189 21.26 -13.13 21.65
N LEU A 190 19.95 -12.88 21.58
CA LEU A 190 19.29 -11.81 22.32
C LEU A 190 19.25 -12.09 23.83
N VAL A 191 18.93 -13.33 24.23
CA VAL A 191 18.92 -13.74 25.65
C VAL A 191 20.33 -13.73 26.25
N THR A 192 21.36 -14.14 25.50
CA THR A 192 22.75 -14.03 25.98
C THR A 192 23.33 -12.61 25.92
N ALA A 193 22.82 -11.74 25.05
CA ALA A 193 23.18 -10.32 25.02
C ALA A 193 22.58 -9.55 26.20
N GLN A 194 21.33 -9.82 26.57
CA GLN A 194 20.69 -9.25 27.77
C GLN A 194 21.35 -9.74 29.06
N ALA A 195 21.65 -11.05 29.17
CA ALA A 195 22.33 -11.60 30.35
C ALA A 195 23.79 -11.12 30.53
N ARG A 196 24.40 -10.49 29.51
CA ARG A 196 25.73 -9.84 29.58
C ARG A 196 25.67 -8.35 29.88
N GLN A 197 24.51 -7.72 29.71
CA GLN A 197 24.30 -6.30 30.06
C GLN A 197 23.87 -6.13 31.53
N GLU A 198 23.43 -7.22 32.18
CA GLU A 198 23.00 -7.26 33.58
C GLU A 198 24.04 -7.92 34.53
N ARG A 199 25.30 -8.03 34.10
CA ARG A 199 26.46 -8.37 34.95
C ARG A 199 27.45 -7.21 34.93
#